data_AF-A0A958UUU7-F1
#
_entry.id   AF-A0A958UUU7-F1
#
_cell.length_a   1.000
_cell.length_b   1.000
_cell.length_c   1.000
_cell.angle_alpha   90.00
_cell.angle_beta   90.00
_cell.angle_gamma   90.00
#
_symmetry.space_group_name_H-M   'P 1'
#
loop_
_entity.id
_entity.type
_entity.pdbx_description
1 polymer ?
#
loop_
_entity_poly.entity_id
_entity_poly.type
_entity_poly.pdbx_seq_one_letter_code
_entity_poly.pdbx_strand_id
1 'polypeptide(L)'
;KVWVNNEKEIHCDTVIVSTGASAKYLGLDSEQKYLKLGGGVSACAVCDGFFYRNQEVVIVGAGDSACEEAHYLSKLCKKVT
;
A
#
# COMPACT_ATOMS: atom_id res chain seq x y z
N LYS A 1 -30.39 -5.08 8.20
CA LYS A 1 -30.56 -4.93 6.73
C LYS A 1 -29.29 -4.32 6.17
N VAL A 2 -28.64 -4.99 5.22
CA VAL A 2 -27.42 -4.55 4.53
C VAL A 2 -27.68 -4.57 3.04
N TRP A 3 -27.10 -3.61 2.32
CA TRP A 3 -27.21 -3.52 0.86
C TRP A 3 -25.87 -3.86 0.21
N VAL A 4 -25.90 -4.75 -0.77
CA VAL A 4 -24.75 -5.04 -1.64
C VAL A 4 -25.01 -4.37 -2.98
N ASN A 5 -24.12 -3.44 -3.35
CA ASN A 5 -24.14 -2.69 -4.61
C ASN A 5 -25.49 -2.00 -4.93
N ASN A 6 -26.28 -1.64 -3.92
CA ASN A 6 -27.66 -1.13 -4.06
C ASN A 6 -28.62 -2.06 -4.85
N GLU A 7 -28.23 -3.30 -5.11
CA GLU A 7 -28.99 -4.26 -5.91
C GLU A 7 -29.58 -5.38 -5.05
N LYS A 8 -28.85 -5.78 -4.00
CA LYS A 8 -29.21 -6.94 -3.18
C LYS A 8 -29.34 -6.56 -1.71
N GLU A 9 -30.52 -6.85 -1.17
CA GLU A 9 -30.86 -6.68 0.24
C GLU A 9 -30.58 -7.97 1.04
N ILE A 10 -29.88 -7.86 2.16
CA ILE A 10 -29.55 -8.97 3.06
C ILE A 10 -30.03 -8.64 4.48
N HIS A 11 -30.69 -9.60 5.12
CA HIS A 11 -31.11 -9.52 6.52
C HIS A 11 -30.18 -10.36 7.40
N CYS A 12 -29.80 -9.81 8.55
CA CYS A 12 -29.00 -10.47 9.57
C CYS A 12 -29.21 -9.78 10.92
N ASP A 13 -28.96 -10.52 12.00
CA ASP A 13 -29.04 -10.00 13.37
C ASP A 13 -27.80 -9.20 13.77
N THR A 14 -26.66 -9.43 13.10
CA THR A 14 -25.38 -8.79 13.39
C THR A 14 -24.58 -8.58 12.10
N VAL A 15 -23.83 -7.47 12.05
CA VAL A 15 -22.95 -7.11 10.92
C VAL A 15 -21.53 -6.93 11.45
N ILE A 16 -20.57 -7.57 10.78
CA ILE A 16 -19.14 -7.35 11.02
C ILE A 16 -18.58 -6.59 9.82
N VAL A 17 -17.95 -5.44 10.05
CA VAL A 17 -17.34 -4.63 9.01
C VAL A 17 -15.83 -4.90 9.00
N SER A 18 -15.34 -5.50 7.91
CA SER A 18 -13.93 -5.87 7.73
C SER A 18 -13.42 -5.50 6.32
N THR A 19 -13.84 -4.35 5.80
CA THR A 19 -13.56 -3.91 4.41
C THR A 19 -12.13 -3.39 4.21
N GLY A 20 -11.33 -3.31 5.26
CA GLY A 20 -9.94 -2.85 5.20
C GLY A 20 -9.80 -1.41 4.71
N ALA A 21 -8.64 -1.11 4.15
CA ALA A 21 -8.30 0.18 3.55
C ALA A 21 -7.49 -0.02 2.26
N SER A 22 -7.56 0.95 1.36
CA SER A 22 -6.77 0.98 0.13
C SER A 22 -5.64 1.99 0.26
N ALA A 23 -4.47 1.67 -0.30
CA ALA A 23 -3.35 2.60 -0.39
C ALA A 23 -3.75 3.86 -1.20
N LYS A 24 -3.30 5.02 -0.73
CA LYS A 24 -3.42 6.28 -1.47
C LYS A 24 -2.21 6.45 -2.35
N TYR A 25 -2.46 6.62 -3.65
CA TYR A 25 -1.45 6.83 -4.68
C TYR A 25 -1.34 8.32 -5.03
N LEU A 26 -0.21 8.73 -5.59
CA LEU A 26 0.04 10.11 -6.01
C LEU A 26 -0.83 10.56 -7.19
N GLY A 27 -1.37 9.60 -7.96
CA GLY A 27 -2.20 9.89 -9.12
C GLY A 27 -1.38 10.22 -10.37
N LEU A 28 -0.14 9.74 -10.44
CA LEU A 28 0.74 9.94 -11.60
C LEU A 28 0.56 8.79 -12.60
N ASP A 29 0.54 9.10 -13.90
CA ASP A 29 0.46 8.08 -14.95
C ASP A 29 1.65 7.11 -14.90
N SER A 30 2.84 7.63 -14.55
CA SER A 30 4.05 6.82 -14.37
C SER A 30 3.90 5.84 -13.20
N GLU A 31 3.31 6.27 -12.09
CA GLU A 31 3.05 5.44 -10.91
C GLU A 31 2.17 4.23 -11.28
N GLN A 32 1.08 4.48 -12.01
CA GLN A 32 0.19 3.42 -12.50
C GLN A 32 0.88 2.50 -13.52
N LYS A 33 1.74 3.04 -14.38
CA LYS A 33 2.53 2.25 -15.33
C LYS A 33 3.44 1.26 -14.59
N TYR A 34 4.20 1.72 -13.59
CA TYR A 34 5.13 0.85 -12.86
C TYR A 34 4.43 -0.18 -11.97
N LEU A 35 3.30 0.18 -11.35
CA LEU A 35 2.45 -0.78 -10.62
C LEU A 35 1.97 -1.91 -11.52
N LYS A 36 1.48 -1.60 -12.74
CA LYS A 36 0.99 -2.62 -13.69
C LYS A 36 2.09 -3.50 -14.26
N LEU A 37 3.32 -2.97 -14.36
CA LEU A 37 4.50 -3.74 -14.77
C LEU A 37 5.01 -4.65 -13.64
N GLY A 38 4.57 -4.46 -12.39
CA GLY A 38 4.94 -5.27 -11.24
C GLY A 38 6.30 -4.93 -10.63
N GLY A 39 6.83 -3.73 -10.87
CA GLY A 39 8.11 -3.31 -10.32
C GLY A 39 8.39 -1.81 -10.41
N GLY A 40 9.10 -1.27 -9.43
CA GLY A 40 9.52 0.13 -9.34
C GLY A 40 8.62 1.03 -8.47
N VAL A 41 7.37 0.64 -8.20
CA VAL A 41 6.46 1.36 -7.30
C VAL A 41 5.77 0.35 -6.39
N SER A 42 5.73 0.63 -5.08
CA SER A 42 5.07 -0.18 -4.07
C SER A 42 4.42 0.72 -3.01
N ALA A 43 3.37 0.22 -2.37
CA ALA A 43 2.71 0.84 -1.22
C ALA A 43 2.91 0.03 0.08
N CYS A 44 3.76 -0.99 0.09
CA CYS A 44 4.04 -1.84 1.25
C CYS A 44 5.51 -2.25 1.25
N ALA A 45 6.33 -1.58 2.05
CA ALA A 45 7.75 -1.89 2.19
C ALA A 45 7.98 -3.27 2.78
N VAL A 46 7.13 -3.73 3.70
CA VAL A 46 7.24 -5.07 4.28
C VAL A 46 7.05 -6.16 3.22
N CYS A 47 6.10 -5.94 2.31
CA CYS A 47 5.75 -6.89 1.25
C CYS A 47 6.87 -6.98 0.20
N ASP A 48 7.38 -5.84 -0.26
CA ASP A 48 8.26 -5.79 -1.44
C ASP A 48 9.73 -5.44 -1.13
N GLY A 49 10.02 -4.96 0.07
CA GLY A 49 11.34 -4.42 0.44
C GLY A 49 12.50 -5.41 0.28
N PHE A 50 12.22 -6.71 0.36
CA PHE A 50 13.21 -7.75 0.08
C PHE A 50 13.79 -7.67 -1.33
N PHE A 51 12.97 -7.33 -2.34
CA PHE A 51 13.40 -7.25 -3.74
C PHE A 51 14.37 -6.08 -3.99
N TYR A 52 14.37 -5.07 -3.12
CA TYR A 52 15.19 -3.86 -3.23
C TYR A 52 16.41 -3.87 -2.30
N ARG A 53 16.83 -5.04 -1.80
CA ARG A 53 18.02 -5.18 -0.96
C ARG A 53 19.25 -4.61 -1.66
N ASN A 54 20.05 -3.83 -0.92
CA ASN A 54 21.23 -3.11 -1.41
C ASN A 54 20.97 -2.11 -2.56
N GLN A 55 19.71 -1.80 -2.87
CA GLN A 55 19.35 -0.75 -3.82
C GLN A 55 19.09 0.57 -3.09
N GLU A 56 19.06 1.67 -3.85
CA GLU A 56 18.65 2.98 -3.35
C GLU A 56 17.16 3.17 -3.64
N VAL A 57 16.39 3.55 -2.63
CA VAL A 57 14.92 3.66 -2.69
C VAL A 57 14.45 4.99 -2.14
N VAL A 58 13.22 5.38 -2.51
CA VAL A 58 12.57 6.61 -2.06
C VAL A 58 11.27 6.27 -1.35
N ILE A 59 11.01 6.93 -0.21
CA ILE A 59 9.72 6.90 0.47
C ILE A 59 8.97 8.19 0.15
N VAL A 60 7.69 8.05 -0.21
CA VAL A 60 6.82 9.20 -0.46
C VAL A 60 5.80 9.31 0.67
N GLY A 61 5.92 10.36 1.47
CA GLY A 61 5.08 10.63 2.64
C GLY A 61 5.91 11.07 3.83
N ALA A 62 5.26 11.60 4.87
CA ALA A 62 5.93 12.08 6.09
C ALA A 62 5.11 11.84 7.37
N GLY A 63 4.13 10.92 7.32
CA GLY A 63 3.40 10.46 8.51
C GLY A 63 4.12 9.29 9.19
N ASP A 64 3.56 8.81 10.32
CA ASP A 64 4.15 7.73 11.10
C ASP A 64 4.42 6.47 10.26
N SER A 65 3.47 6.09 9.39
CA SER A 65 3.68 4.96 8.46
C SER A 65 4.88 5.18 7.55
N ALA A 66 5.11 6.40 7.04
CA ALA A 66 6.27 6.66 6.19
C ALA A 66 7.58 6.51 6.98
N CYS A 67 7.62 6.97 8.23
CA CYS A 67 8.76 6.82 9.12
C CYS A 67 9.03 5.36 9.48
N GLU A 68 8.00 4.59 9.80
CA GLU A 68 8.11 3.16 10.12
C GLU A 68 8.59 2.34 8.92
N GLU A 69 8.02 2.59 7.74
CA GLU A 69 8.40 1.90 6.50
C GLU A 69 9.82 2.28 6.06
N ALA A 70 10.22 3.56 6.21
CA ALA A 70 11.60 4.00 5.99
C ALA A 70 12.59 3.32 6.96
N HIS A 71 12.23 3.22 8.25
CA HIS A 71 13.03 2.54 9.25
C HIS A 71 13.15 1.03 8.99
N TYR A 72 12.11 0.41 8.45
CA TYR A 72 12.16 -0.99 8.00
C TYR A 72 13.13 -1.13 6.81
N LEU A 73 12.98 -0.32 5.77
CA LEU A 73 13.82 -0.39 4.57
C LEU A 73 15.29 0.00 4.83
N SER A 74 15.58 0.86 5.81
CA SER A 74 16.96 1.26 6.13
C SER A 74 17.84 0.08 6.56
N LYS A 75 17.24 -1.05 6.95
CA LYS A 75 17.95 -2.30 7.32
C LYS A 75 18.24 -3.20 6.12
N LEU A 76 17.60 -2.94 4.97
CA LEU A 76 17.65 -3.78 3.76
C LEU A 76 18.31 -3.06 2.58
N CYS A 77 17.97 -1.79 2.40
CA CYS A 77 18.37 -0.95 1.27
C CYS A 77 19.69 -0.22 1.57
N LYS A 78 20.42 0.15 0.51
CA LYS A 78 21.68 0.89 0.62
C LYS A 78 21.46 2.33 1.09
N LYS A 79 20.36 2.94 0.64
CA LYS A 79 19.94 4.30 1.00
C LYS A 79 18.44 4.42 0.88
N VAL A 80 17.81 5.07 1.84
CA VAL A 80 16.40 5.49 1.81
C VAL A 80 16.39 7.01 1.77
N THR A 81 15.67 7.60 0.82
CA THR A 81 15.46 9.05 0.69
C THR A 81 14.01 9.41 0.96
#